data_AF-B7RVF9-F1
#
_entry.id   AF-B7RVF9-F1
#
_cell.length_a   1.000
_cell.length_b   1.000
_cell.length_c   1.000
_cell.angle_alpha   90.00
_cell.angle_beta   90.00
_cell.angle_gamma   90.00
#
_symmetry.space_group_name_H-M   'P 1'
#
loop_
_entity.id
_entity.type
_entity.pdbx_description
1 polymer ?
#
loop_
_entity_poly.entity_id
_entity_poly.type
_entity_poly.pdbx_seq_one_letter_code
_entity_poly.pdbx_strand_id
1 'polypeptide(L)' 'MVRQGSETAEFHECMRCQLPVFASATVDEQDYAVINASCVANPRGFGDPVPAFFGAESVEQRAQRRMHNWCLLTQLTVG' A
#
# COMPACT_ATOMS: atom_id res chain seq x y z
N MET A 1 15.39 6.42 3.95
CA MET A 1 13.93 6.45 4.13
C MET A 1 13.38 7.49 3.19
N VAL A 2 12.83 7.05 2.06
CA VAL A 2 12.24 7.93 1.05
C VAL A 2 10.83 8.30 1.53
N ARG A 3 10.60 9.57 1.89
CA ARG A 3 9.27 10.07 2.24
C ARG A 3 8.58 10.53 0.95
N GLN A 4 7.64 9.74 0.44
CA GLN A 4 6.83 10.09 -0.72
C GLN A 4 5.38 10.32 -0.28
N GLY A 5 4.76 11.42 -0.71
CA GLY A 5 3.35 11.73 -0.42
C GLY A 5 3.10 12.47 0.90
N SER A 6 1.84 12.48 1.35
CA SER A 6 1.35 13.31 2.48
C SER A 6 1.75 12.83 3.88
N GLU A 7 2.79 12.02 4.01
CA GLU A 7 3.22 11.40 5.29
C GLU A 7 2.15 10.54 6.00
N THR A 8 1.12 10.08 5.26
CA THR A 8 0.01 9.28 5.83
C THR A 8 0.14 7.78 5.59
N ALA A 9 1.24 7.33 5.00
CA ALA A 9 1.57 5.93 4.76
C ALA A 9 3.09 5.77 4.68
N GLU A 10 3.57 4.62 5.11
CA GLU A 10 4.98 4.24 5.06
C GLU A 10 5.20 3.32 3.86
N PHE A 11 6.23 3.60 3.06
CA PHE A 11 6.62 2.78 1.92
C PHE A 11 7.80 1.89 2.30
N HIS A 12 7.67 0.61 2.00
CA HIS A 12 8.67 -0.41 2.31
C HIS A 12 9.32 -0.88 1.02
N GLU A 13 10.60 -0.54 0.85
CA GLU A 13 11.36 -0.80 -0.37
C GLU A 13 12.29 -2.00 -0.21
N CYS A 14 12.48 -2.76 -1.28
CA CYS A 14 13.51 -3.79 -1.32
C CYS A 14 14.89 -3.13 -1.43
N MET A 15 15.76 -3.31 -0.43
CA MET A 15 17.12 -2.71 -0.46
C MET A 15 17.99 -3.18 -1.63
N ARG A 16 17.68 -4.33 -2.25
CA ARG A 16 18.44 -4.86 -3.38
C ARG A 16 18.08 -4.21 -4.71
N CYS A 17 16.78 -4.13 -5.03
CA CYS A 17 16.31 -3.61 -6.31
C CYS A 17 15.71 -2.21 -6.24
N GLN A 18 15.61 -1.63 -5.04
CA GLN A 18 15.06 -0.29 -4.77
C GLN A 18 13.61 -0.11 -5.25
N LEU A 19 12.87 -1.21 -5.38
CA LEU A 19 11.44 -1.18 -5.71
C LEU A 19 10.60 -1.14 -4.44
N PRO A 20 9.57 -0.27 -4.36
CA PRO A 20 8.54 -0.36 -3.34
C PRO A 20 7.85 -1.72 -3.42
N VAL A 21 7.90 -2.48 -2.33
CA VAL A 21 7.31 -3.82 -2.22
C VAL A 21 5.89 -3.72 -1.67
N PHE A 22 5.68 -2.91 -0.64
CA PHE A 22 4.36 -2.64 -0.08
C PHE A 22 4.34 -1.26 0.59
N ALA A 23 3.14 -0.76 0.86
CA ALA A 23 2.94 0.42 1.69
C ALA A 23 1.98 0.07 2.83
N SER A 24 2.23 0.60 4.03
CA SER A 24 1.40 0.39 5.21
C SER A 24 0.89 1.72 5.78
N ALA A 25 -0.24 1.65 6.48
CA ALA A 25 -0.78 2.78 7.25
C ALA A 25 -1.56 2.25 8.46
N THR A 26 -1.39 2.90 9.60
CA THR A 26 -2.23 2.70 10.77
C THR A 26 -3.40 3.67 10.72
N VAL A 27 -4.62 3.14 10.76
CA VAL A 27 -5.87 3.92 10.79
C VAL A 27 -6.74 3.34 11.90
N ASP A 28 -7.17 4.17 12.85
CA ASP A 28 -7.98 3.75 14.00
C ASP A 28 -7.39 2.54 14.74
N GLU A 29 -6.10 2.62 15.08
CA GLU A 29 -5.30 1.56 15.76
C GLU A 29 -5.16 0.24 14.97
N GLN A 30 -5.68 0.21 13.74
CA GLN A 30 -5.62 -0.96 12.87
C GLN A 30 -4.63 -0.73 11.72
N ASP A 31 -3.78 -1.72 11.48
CA ASP A 31 -2.83 -1.67 10.38
C ASP A 31 -3.42 -2.20 9.08
N TYR A 32 -3.21 -1.44 8.02
CA TYR A 32 -3.59 -1.75 6.64
C TYR A 32 -2.36 -1.71 5.74
N ALA A 33 -2.37 -2.51 4.67
CA ALA A 33 -1.37 -2.41 3.61
C ALA A 33 -1.90 -2.69 2.20
N VAL A 34 -1.11 -2.25 1.23
CA VAL A 34 -1.23 -2.64 -0.17
C VAL A 34 0.12 -3.16 -0.65
N ILE A 35 0.10 -4.23 -1.44
CA ILE A 35 1.30 -4.85 -2.00
C ILE A 35 1.47 -4.40 -3.45
N ASN A 36 2.71 -4.17 -3.87
CA ASN A 36 3.03 -3.95 -5.26
C ASN A 36 2.79 -5.23 -6.06
N ALA A 37 1.83 -5.18 -7.00
CA ALA A 37 1.47 -6.29 -7.87
C ALA A 37 2.67 -6.87 -8.64
N SER A 38 3.67 -6.05 -9.00
CA SER A 38 4.87 -6.55 -9.70
C SER A 38 5.76 -7.44 -8.81
N CYS A 39 5.58 -7.39 -7.49
CA CYS A 39 6.30 -8.20 -6.53
C CYS A 39 5.56 -9.49 -6.17
N VAL A 40 4.36 -9.72 -6.69
CA VAL A 40 3.54 -10.91 -6.40
C VAL A 40 3.53 -11.83 -7.61
N ALA A 41 3.94 -13.08 -7.41
CA ALA A 41 3.79 -14.13 -8.41
C ALA A 41 2.33 -14.59 -8.48
N ASN A 42 1.51 -13.86 -9.24
CA ASN A 42 0.11 -14.22 -9.47
C ASN A 42 -0.06 -14.87 -10.86
N PRO A 43 -0.24 -16.20 -10.95
CA PRO A 43 -0.36 -16.91 -12.23
C PRO A 43 -1.64 -16.55 -13.00
N ARG A 44 -2.66 -16.00 -12.33
CA ARG A 44 -3.89 -15.51 -12.97
C ARG A 44 -3.76 -14.06 -13.45
N GLY A 45 -2.66 -13.39 -13.13
CA GLY A 45 -2.45 -11.98 -13.41
C GLY A 45 -3.33 -11.05 -12.56
N PHE A 46 -3.06 -9.76 -12.68
CA PHE A 46 -3.91 -8.70 -12.15
C PHE A 46 -4.68 -8.05 -13.30
N GLY A 47 -5.83 -7.44 -12.99
CA GLY A 47 -6.54 -6.62 -13.98
C GLY A 47 -5.74 -5.39 -14.41
N ASP A 48 -6.21 -4.71 -15.45
CA ASP A 48 -5.56 -3.51 -15.95
C ASP A 48 -5.45 -2.44 -14.86
N PRO A 49 -4.31 -1.72 -14.77
CA PRO A 49 -4.18 -0.60 -13.86
C PRO A 49 -5.24 0.45 -14.15
N VAL A 50 -5.98 0.85 -13.13
CA VAL A 50 -6.92 1.97 -13.23
C VAL A 50 -6.20 3.24 -12.81
N PRO A 51 -6.09 4.27 -13.68
CA PRO A 51 -5.56 5.56 -13.28
C PRO A 51 -6.38 6.14 -12.13
N ALA A 52 -5.71 6.53 -11.05
CA ALA A 52 -6.36 7.14 -9.90
C ALA A 52 -5.62 8.42 -9.48
N PHE A 53 -6.38 9.45 -9.13
CA PHE A 53 -5.86 10.72 -8.64
C PHE A 53 -6.48 11.05 -7.29
N PHE A 54 -5.63 11.24 -6.28
CA PHE A 54 -6.05 11.50 -4.90
C PHE A 54 -5.53 12.84 -4.37
N GLY A 55 -5.03 13.72 -5.24
CA GLY A 55 -4.41 14.99 -4.86
C GLY A 55 -5.36 15.94 -4.13
N ALA A 56 -6.67 15.82 -4.38
CA ALA A 56 -7.71 16.62 -3.75
C ALA A 56 -8.27 16.01 -2.45
N GLU A 57 -7.89 14.78 -2.08
CA GLU A 57 -8.39 14.12 -0.87
C GLU A 57 -7.75 14.71 0.40
N SER A 58 -8.56 14.95 1.44
CA SER A 58 -8.09 15.22 2.80
C SER A 58 -7.41 13.98 3.42
N VAL A 59 -6.78 14.17 4.59
CA VAL A 59 -6.17 13.06 5.34
C VAL A 59 -7.21 12.02 5.74
N GLU A 60 -8.38 12.47 6.18
CA GLU A 60 -9.50 11.62 6.61
C GLU A 60 -10.07 10.83 5.42
N GLN A 61 -10.24 11.47 4.27
CA GLN A 61 -10.71 10.80 3.04
C GLN A 61 -9.73 9.70 2.60
N ARG A 62 -8.42 9.96 2.69
CA ARG A 62 -7.38 8.96 2.40
C ARG A 62 -7.43 7.79 3.39
N ALA A 63 -7.65 8.06 4.67
CA ALA A 63 -7.77 7.04 5.70
C ALA A 63 -8.98 6.12 5.43
N GLN A 64 -10.16 6.69 5.21
CA GLN A 64 -11.38 5.94 4.89
C GLN A 64 -11.23 5.10 3.62
N ARG A 65 -10.62 5.66 2.57
CA ARG A 65 -10.33 4.91 1.35
C ARG A 65 -9.38 3.74 1.60
N ARG A 66 -8.34 3.91 2.42
CA ARG A 66 -7.42 2.81 2.78
C ARG A 66 -8.13 1.74 3.59
N MET A 67 -8.93 2.10 4.59
CA MET A 67 -9.73 1.13 5.34
C MET A 67 -10.64 0.28 4.42
N HIS A 68 -11.20 0.90 3.38
CA HIS A 68 -12.09 0.21 2.45
C HIS A 68 -11.36 -0.66 1.41
N ASN A 69 -10.22 -0.20 0.90
CA ASN A 69 -9.57 -0.81 -0.28
C ASN A 69 -8.29 -1.58 0.04
N TRP A 70 -7.61 -1.27 1.14
CA TRP A 70 -6.37 -1.92 1.51
C TRP A 70 -6.65 -3.16 2.34
N CYS A 71 -5.74 -4.12 2.26
CA CYS A 71 -5.85 -5.35 3.01
C CYS A 71 -5.50 -5.10 4.48
N LEU A 72 -6.19 -5.77 5.39
CA LEU A 72 -5.77 -5.82 6.80
C LEU A 72 -4.41 -6.51 6.91
N LEU A 73 -3.51 -5.93 7.70
CA LEU A 73 -2.24 -6.59 7.99
C LEU A 73 -2.52 -7.85 8.81
N THR A 74 -2.39 -9.01 8.16
CA THR A 74 -2.14 -10.28 8.84
C THR A 74 -0.64 -10.48 8.90
N GLN A 75 -0.16 -11.06 9.99
CA GLN A 75 1.24 -11.44 10.13
C GLN A 75 1.61 -12.35 8.94
N LEU A 76 2.31 -11.79 7.95
CA LEU A 76 2.77 -12.54 6.78
C LEU A 76 3.95 -13.39 7.24
N THR A 77 3.69 -14.62 7.68
CA THR A 77 4.75 -15.62 7.84
C THR A 77 5.27 -15.95 6.46
N VAL A 78 6.51 -15.53 6.16
CA VAL A 78 7.25 -16.02 5.01
C VAL A 78 7.52 -17.49 5.28
N GLY A 79 6.92 -18.38 4.49
CA GLY A 79 7.19 -19.81 4.52
C GLY A 79 8.55 -20.15 3.92
#